data_AF-A0AA35LQ01-F1
#
_entry.id   AF-A0AA35LQ01-F1
#
_cell.length_a   1.000
_cell.length_b   1.000
_cell.length_c   1.000
_cell.angle_alpha   90.00
_cell.angle_beta   90.00
_cell.angle_gamma   90.00
#
_symmetry.space_group_name_H-M   'P 1'
#
loop_
_entity.id
_entity.type
_entity.pdbx_description
1 polymer ?
#
loop_
_entity_poly.entity_id
_entity_poly.type
_entity_poly.pdbx_seq_one_letter_code
_entity_poly.pdbx_strand_id
1 'polypeptide(L)'
;MAPQPDLAPQFLAYDEGPFIVRLGIAMGLLATLFVVLRLWARTYTQIRHGMDDWIVISALSSNGITDMHKYLSVGDLLYATSIALLKASILTMYCRIFPIRFMKVGGVSLGVIVLIWWLLVCLISVFQCRPIQKAWGMSTVDGTCINKGIWFTGVAVPNIATDVAILALPVHQVLQLHLSMVRKLAIASIFLLGGL
;
A
#
# COMPACT_ATOMS: atom_id res chain seq x y z
N MET A 1 -22.02 -17.16 29.38
CA MET A 1 -21.82 -17.58 27.97
C MET A 1 -23.07 -17.15 27.22
N ALA A 2 -23.05 -15.99 26.56
CA ALA A 2 -24.23 -15.50 25.84
C ALA A 2 -24.43 -16.33 24.56
N PRO A 3 -25.67 -16.70 24.21
CA PRO A 3 -25.96 -17.47 23.00
C PRO A 3 -25.63 -16.62 21.77
N GLN A 4 -24.82 -17.18 20.86
CA GLN A 4 -24.51 -16.59 19.56
C GLN A 4 -25.80 -16.55 18.72
N PRO A 5 -26.14 -15.42 18.06
CA PRO A 5 -27.26 -15.37 17.13
C PRO A 5 -26.96 -16.30 15.94
N ASP A 6 -27.95 -17.08 15.53
CA ASP A 6 -27.86 -18.11 14.50
C ASP A 6 -27.31 -17.53 13.18
N LEU A 7 -26.01 -17.72 12.95
CA LEU A 7 -25.30 -17.17 11.79
C LEU A 7 -25.72 -17.97 10.54
N ALA A 8 -26.21 -17.28 9.50
CA ALA A 8 -26.71 -17.92 8.29
C ALA A 8 -25.63 -18.85 7.66
N PRO A 9 -26.03 -20.00 7.06
CA PRO A 9 -25.11 -21.02 6.56
C PRO A 9 -24.14 -20.52 5.48
N GLN A 10 -24.44 -19.40 4.83
CA GLN A 10 -23.56 -18.73 3.87
C GLN A 10 -22.28 -18.15 4.52
N PHE A 11 -22.32 -17.75 5.80
CA PHE A 11 -21.16 -17.18 6.50
C PHE A 11 -20.16 -18.26 6.98
N LEU A 12 -20.63 -19.49 7.25
CA LEU A 12 -19.75 -20.62 7.59
C LEU A 12 -18.91 -21.09 6.38
N ALA A 13 -19.42 -20.90 5.17
CA ALA A 13 -18.71 -21.26 3.94
C ALA A 13 -17.66 -20.22 3.50
N TYR A 14 -17.72 -18.98 4.02
CA TYR A 14 -16.78 -17.89 3.74
C TYR A 14 -15.69 -17.76 4.83
N ASP A 15 -15.43 -18.82 5.60
CA ASP A 15 -14.33 -18.83 6.58
C ASP A 15 -12.99 -19.07 5.86
N GLU A 16 -12.49 -18.02 5.20
CA GLU A 16 -11.19 -17.98 4.48
C GLU A 16 -10.00 -17.84 5.43
N GLY A 17 -10.24 -17.73 6.74
CA GLY A 17 -9.22 -17.61 7.78
C GLY A 17 -8.07 -18.64 7.67
N PRO A 18 -8.34 -19.95 7.58
CA PRO A 18 -7.28 -20.96 7.47
C PRO A 18 -6.50 -20.87 6.15
N PHE A 19 -7.10 -20.40 5.05
CA PHE A 19 -6.39 -20.17 3.79
C PHE A 19 -5.44 -18.98 3.90
N ILE A 20 -5.90 -17.86 4.47
CA ILE A 20 -5.11 -16.65 4.69
C ILE A 20 -3.91 -16.94 5.61
N VAL A 21 -4.10 -17.74 6.66
CA VAL A 21 -3.01 -18.13 7.57
C VAL A 21 -1.97 -19.01 6.85
N ARG A 22 -2.41 -20.01 6.07
CA ARG A 22 -1.50 -20.87 5.29
C ARG A 22 -0.70 -20.07 4.25
N LEU A 23 -1.36 -19.17 3.54
CA LEU A 23 -0.72 -18.28 2.58
C LEU A 23 0.28 -17.34 3.27
N GLY A 24 -0.08 -16.77 4.43
CA GLY A 24 0.81 -15.93 5.22
C GLY A 24 2.07 -16.66 5.68
N ILE A 25 1.95 -17.93 6.12
CA ILE A 25 3.10 -18.78 6.47
C ILE A 25 3.97 -19.03 5.24
N ALA A 26 3.36 -19.37 4.10
CA ALA A 26 4.10 -19.62 2.85
C ALA A 26 4.85 -18.38 2.37
N MET A 27 4.20 -17.21 2.39
CA MET A 27 4.84 -15.93 2.07
C MET A 27 5.96 -15.59 3.06
N GLY A 28 5.78 -15.89 4.35
CA GLY A 28 6.81 -15.71 5.37
C GLY A 28 8.05 -16.56 5.10
N LEU A 29 7.87 -17.84 4.77
CA LEU A 29 8.98 -18.75 4.41
C LEU A 29 9.68 -18.33 3.11
N LEU A 30 8.92 -17.87 2.13
CA LEU A 30 9.48 -17.36 0.87
C LEU A 30 10.28 -16.07 1.11
N ALA A 31 9.76 -15.17 1.94
CA ALA A 31 10.45 -13.94 2.32
C ALA A 31 11.73 -14.23 3.11
N THR A 32 11.71 -15.16 4.07
CA THR A 32 12.91 -15.55 4.82
C THR A 32 13.97 -16.18 3.91
N LEU A 33 13.56 -17.05 2.98
CA LEU A 33 14.44 -17.62 1.96
C LEU A 33 15.09 -16.53 1.10
N PHE A 34 14.31 -15.56 0.62
CA PHE A 34 14.81 -14.47 -0.22
C PHE A 34 15.79 -13.56 0.54
N VAL A 35 15.51 -13.28 1.82
CA VAL A 35 16.40 -12.52 2.70
C VAL A 35 17.71 -13.27 2.94
N VAL A 36 17.66 -14.57 3.25
CA VAL A 36 18.85 -15.41 3.45
C VAL A 36 19.69 -15.44 2.17
N LEU A 37 19.05 -15.60 1.00
CA LEU A 37 19.74 -15.59 -0.28
C LEU A 37 20.42 -14.24 -0.56
N ARG A 38 19.74 -13.13 -0.25
CA ARG A 38 20.30 -11.76 -0.41
C ARG A 38 21.49 -11.52 0.51
N LEU A 39 21.41 -11.91 1.78
CA LEU A 39 22.49 -11.77 2.74
C LEU A 39 23.68 -12.66 2.37
N TRP A 40 23.41 -13.91 2.00
CA TRP A 40 24.44 -14.85 1.53
C TRP A 40 25.15 -14.32 0.28
N ALA A 41 24.41 -13.80 -0.70
CA ALA A 41 24.98 -13.18 -1.89
C ALA A 41 25.84 -11.96 -1.54
N ARG A 42 25.41 -11.07 -0.64
CA ARG A 42 26.21 -9.91 -0.21
C ARG A 42 27.50 -10.31 0.51
N THR A 43 27.44 -11.31 1.40
CA THR A 43 28.61 -11.85 2.11
C THR A 43 29.58 -12.55 1.16
N TYR A 44 29.07 -13.28 0.18
CA TYR A 44 29.89 -13.94 -0.85
C TYR A 44 30.60 -12.92 -1.76
N THR A 45 29.93 -11.82 -2.10
CA THR A 45 30.49 -10.76 -2.96
C THR A 45 31.27 -9.69 -2.17
N GLN A 46 31.45 -9.86 -0.86
CA GLN A 46 32.15 -8.92 0.05
C GLN A 46 31.62 -7.47 0.00
N ILE A 47 30.32 -7.31 -0.26
CA ILE A 47 29.66 -5.99 -0.26
C ILE A 47 29.28 -5.63 1.18
N ARG A 48 29.59 -4.40 1.61
CA ARG A 48 29.29 -3.92 2.97
C ARG A 48 27.78 -3.95 3.25
N HIS A 49 27.40 -4.47 4.42
CA HIS A 49 26.00 -4.47 4.87
C HIS A 49 25.48 -3.04 5.05
N GLY A 50 24.36 -2.75 4.39
CA GLY A 50 23.68 -1.46 4.46
C GLY A 50 22.70 -1.40 5.63
N MET A 51 22.14 -0.21 5.87
CA MET A 51 21.10 -0.01 6.88
C MET A 51 19.83 -0.84 6.60
N ASP A 52 19.59 -1.18 5.32
CA ASP A 52 18.52 -2.07 4.88
C ASP A 52 18.65 -3.49 5.45
N ASP A 53 19.86 -4.04 5.49
CA ASP A 53 20.11 -5.41 5.95
C ASP A 53 19.84 -5.53 7.47
N TRP A 54 20.22 -4.51 8.25
CA TRP A 54 20.00 -4.48 9.70
C TRP A 54 18.52 -4.36 10.07
N ILE A 55 17.74 -3.56 9.33
CA ILE A 55 16.29 -3.43 9.55
C ILE A 55 15.60 -4.78 9.32
N VAL A 56 15.97 -5.49 8.24
CA VAL A 56 15.38 -6.79 7.90
C VAL A 56 15.70 -7.85 8.96
N ILE A 57 16.93 -7.90 9.46
CA ILE A 57 17.34 -8.83 10.52
C ILE A 57 16.56 -8.54 11.82
N SER A 58 16.41 -7.26 12.17
CA SER A 58 15.66 -6.88 13.38
C SER A 58 14.17 -7.27 13.32
N ALA A 59 13.56 -7.24 12.13
CA ALA A 59 12.17 -7.63 11.92
C ALA A 59 11.94 -9.15 11.98
N LEU A 60 12.94 -9.97 11.64
CA LEU A 60 12.87 -11.43 11.76
C LEU A 60 12.99 -11.94 13.21
N SER A 61 13.61 -11.14 14.08
CA SER A 61 13.84 -11.53 15.48
C SER A 61 12.61 -11.33 16.38
N SER A 62 11.64 -10.50 15.98
CA SER A 62 10.46 -10.17 16.79
C SER A 62 9.35 -11.23 16.64
N ASN A 63 9.51 -12.37 17.29
CA ASN A 63 8.57 -13.50 17.27
C ASN A 63 7.49 -13.40 18.36
N GLY A 64 6.77 -12.26 18.45
CA GLY A 64 5.68 -12.05 19.41
C GLY A 64 4.31 -11.95 18.73
N ILE A 65 3.37 -12.84 19.04
CA ILE A 65 1.97 -12.79 18.53
C ILE A 65 1.28 -11.48 18.93
N THR A 66 1.65 -10.89 20.07
CA THR A 66 1.20 -9.57 20.53
C THR A 66 1.79 -8.40 19.73
N ASP A 67 2.93 -8.60 19.06
CA ASP A 67 3.55 -7.59 18.22
C ASP A 67 3.02 -7.61 16.79
N MET A 68 2.43 -8.73 16.34
CA MET A 68 1.80 -8.87 15.02
C MET A 68 0.84 -7.71 14.69
N HIS A 69 0.00 -7.31 15.65
CA HIS A 69 -0.96 -6.21 15.47
C HIS A 69 -0.28 -4.85 15.28
N LYS A 70 0.86 -4.64 15.94
CA LYS A 70 1.67 -3.42 15.80
C LYS A 70 2.37 -3.41 14.45
N TYR A 71 2.96 -4.53 14.05
CA TYR A 71 3.60 -4.67 12.73
C TYR A 71 2.61 -4.49 11.58
N LEU A 72 1.40 -5.02 11.68
CA LEU A 72 0.35 -4.80 10.70
C LEU A 72 -0.02 -3.31 10.58
N SER A 73 -0.17 -2.62 11.72
CA SER A 73 -0.51 -1.19 11.72
C SER A 73 0.61 -0.32 11.13
N VAL A 74 1.87 -0.66 11.41
CA VAL A 74 3.05 0.01 10.82
C VAL A 74 3.15 -0.31 9.32
N GLY A 75 2.85 -1.55 8.93
CA GLY A 75 2.82 -1.99 7.54
C GLY A 75 1.83 -1.20 6.70
N ASP A 76 0.61 -0.97 7.22
CA ASP A 76 -0.42 -0.19 6.55
C ASP A 76 0.02 1.27 6.31
N LEU A 77 0.68 1.89 7.30
CA LEU A 77 1.24 3.24 7.18
C LEU A 77 2.35 3.31 6.13
N LEU A 78 3.25 2.33 6.12
CA LEU A 78 4.33 2.24 5.13
C LEU A 78 3.79 2.02 3.73
N TYR A 79 2.78 1.16 3.58
CA TYR A 79 2.08 0.91 2.33
C TYR A 79 1.44 2.19 1.78
N ALA A 80 0.63 2.88 2.60
CA ALA A 80 -0.01 4.13 2.21
C ALA A 80 1.01 5.21 1.81
N THR A 81 2.13 5.31 2.55
CA THR A 81 3.21 6.26 2.27
C THR A 81 3.93 5.93 0.96
N SER A 82 4.20 4.64 0.71
CA SER A 82 4.84 4.19 -0.52
C SER A 82 3.99 4.53 -1.74
N ILE A 83 2.68 4.32 -1.66
CA ILE A 83 1.73 4.69 -2.73
C ILE A 83 1.72 6.20 -2.96
N ALA A 84 1.63 7.00 -1.89
CA ALA A 84 1.61 8.46 -2.01
C ALA A 84 2.90 8.98 -2.67
N LEU A 85 4.07 8.43 -2.31
CA LEU A 85 5.36 8.78 -2.90
C LEU A 85 5.46 8.38 -4.38
N LEU A 86 4.98 7.19 -4.74
CA LEU A 86 4.93 6.74 -6.14
C LEU A 86 4.09 7.69 -6.99
N LYS A 87 2.88 8.04 -6.53
CA LYS A 87 2.00 9.00 -7.21
C LYS A 87 2.64 10.38 -7.35
N ALA A 88 3.27 10.89 -6.29
CA ALA A 88 3.97 12.17 -6.31
C ALA A 88 5.14 12.17 -7.31
N SER A 89 5.89 11.07 -7.38
CA SER A 89 6.99 10.88 -8.35
C SER A 89 6.47 10.94 -9.79
N ILE A 90 5.41 10.19 -10.09
CA ILE A 90 4.78 10.16 -11.42
C ILE A 90 4.28 11.56 -11.82
N LEU A 91 3.56 12.25 -10.92
CA LEU A 91 3.08 13.62 -11.15
C LEU A 91 4.21 14.60 -11.45
N THR A 92 5.29 14.51 -10.67
CA THR A 92 6.46 15.39 -10.85
C THR A 92 7.12 15.12 -12.20
N MET A 93 7.23 13.84 -12.59
CA MET A 93 7.71 13.45 -13.92
C MET A 93 6.83 14.03 -15.05
N TYR A 94 5.50 13.94 -14.93
CA TYR A 94 4.59 14.49 -15.95
C TYR A 94 4.70 16.01 -16.09
N CYS A 95 4.76 16.73 -14.96
CA CYS A 95 4.95 18.18 -14.95
C CYS A 95 6.29 18.61 -15.55
N ARG A 96 7.32 17.75 -15.44
CA ARG A 96 8.67 18.01 -16.00
C ARG A 96 8.73 17.75 -17.50
N ILE A 97 8.03 16.73 -18.00
CA ILE A 97 7.99 16.37 -19.43
C ILE A 97 7.12 17.35 -20.22
N PHE A 98 5.95 17.71 -19.69
CA PHE A 98 5.01 18.60 -20.35
C PHE A 98 4.87 19.91 -19.55
N PRO A 99 5.66 20.96 -19.88
CA PRO A 99 5.63 22.25 -19.18
C PRO A 99 4.40 23.11 -19.57
N ILE A 100 3.22 22.49 -19.66
CA ILE A 100 1.95 23.12 -20.06
C ILE A 100 1.17 23.52 -18.79
N ARG A 101 0.48 24.66 -18.81
CA ARG A 101 -0.32 25.15 -17.66
C ARG A 101 -1.35 24.12 -17.19
N PHE A 102 -2.07 23.48 -18.11
CA PHE A 102 -3.05 22.43 -17.80
C PHE A 102 -2.41 21.26 -17.02
N MET A 103 -1.26 20.76 -17.49
CA MET A 103 -0.53 19.67 -16.84
C MET A 103 -0.05 20.07 -15.43
N LYS A 104 0.45 21.30 -15.27
CA LYS A 104 0.89 21.79 -13.95
C LYS A 104 -0.27 21.94 -12.97
N VAL A 105 -1.38 22.54 -13.41
CA VAL A 105 -2.56 22.74 -12.55
C VAL A 105 -3.18 21.39 -12.18
N GLY A 106 -3.37 20.49 -13.17
CA GLY A 106 -3.91 19.16 -12.94
C GLY A 106 -2.99 18.25 -12.12
N GLY A 107 -1.67 18.35 -12.34
CA GLY A 107 -0.68 17.65 -11.53
C GLY A 107 -0.68 18.13 -10.08
N VAL A 108 -0.66 19.44 -9.83
CA VAL A 108 -0.72 19.98 -8.46
C VAL A 108 -2.04 19.63 -7.78
N SER A 109 -3.18 19.74 -8.47
CA SER A 109 -4.48 19.41 -7.87
C SER A 109 -4.58 17.93 -7.49
N LEU A 110 -4.18 17.02 -8.38
CA LEU A 110 -4.12 15.59 -8.07
C LEU A 110 -3.13 15.28 -6.94
N GLY A 111 -1.99 15.97 -6.89
CA GLY A 111 -0.99 15.81 -5.83
C GLY A 111 -1.55 16.19 -4.46
N VAL A 112 -2.32 17.28 -4.38
CA VAL A 112 -3.02 17.68 -3.16
C VAL A 112 -4.07 16.65 -2.76
N ILE A 113 -4.83 16.11 -3.71
CA ILE A 113 -5.83 15.07 -3.42
C ILE A 113 -5.17 13.81 -2.85
N VAL A 114 -4.06 13.36 -3.44
CA VAL A 114 -3.29 12.20 -2.93
C VAL A 114 -2.75 12.47 -1.54
N LEU A 115 -2.25 13.68 -1.27
CA LEU A 115 -1.76 14.06 0.06
C LEU A 115 -2.87 14.05 1.11
N ILE A 116 -4.05 14.60 0.79
CA ILE A 116 -5.22 14.59 1.67
C ILE A 116 -5.64 13.15 1.95
N TRP A 117 -5.73 12.31 0.91
CA TRP A 117 -6.06 10.90 1.07
C TRP A 117 -5.06 10.20 2.00
N TRP A 118 -3.75 10.39 1.79
CA TRP A 118 -2.70 9.81 2.63
C TRP A 118 -2.84 10.26 4.09
N LEU A 119 -3.05 11.55 4.35
CA LEU A 119 -3.25 12.09 5.70
C LEU A 119 -4.46 11.45 6.39
N LEU A 120 -5.58 11.30 5.68
CA LEU A 120 -6.77 10.66 6.23
C LEU A 120 -6.52 9.19 6.55
N VAL A 121 -5.80 8.48 5.68
CA VAL A 121 -5.43 7.08 5.93
C VAL A 121 -4.58 6.97 7.19
N CYS A 122 -3.54 7.80 7.32
CA CYS A 122 -2.67 7.81 8.50
C CYS A 122 -3.45 8.09 9.79
N LEU A 123 -4.32 9.10 9.79
CA LEU A 123 -5.11 9.46 10.96
C LEU A 123 -6.05 8.33 11.37
N ILE A 124 -6.76 7.72 10.42
CA ILE A 124 -7.71 6.65 10.75
C ILE A 124 -6.97 5.38 11.18
N SER A 125 -5.84 5.02 10.56
CA SER A 125 -5.01 3.90 11.00
C SER A 125 -4.54 4.05 12.45
N VAL A 126 -4.19 5.27 12.88
CA VAL A 126 -3.81 5.55 14.28
C VAL A 126 -5.02 5.50 15.21
N PHE A 127 -6.17 6.05 14.79
CA PHE A 127 -7.39 6.15 15.60
C PHE A 127 -8.44 5.08 15.29
N GLN A 128 -8.03 3.91 14.79
CA GLN A 128 -8.93 2.85 14.33
C GLN A 128 -9.75 2.19 15.45
N CYS A 129 -9.31 2.32 16.71
CA CYS A 129 -9.98 1.76 17.89
C CYS A 129 -10.24 2.82 18.96
N ARG A 130 -11.37 2.65 19.66
CA ARG A 130 -11.78 3.44 20.83
C ARG A 130 -11.90 2.49 22.03
N PRO A 131 -10.97 2.51 23.00
CA PRO A 131 -9.79 3.36 23.11
C PRO A 131 -8.60 2.86 22.27
N ILE A 132 -7.64 3.76 21.99
CA ILE A 132 -6.50 3.47 21.11
C ILE A 132 -5.64 2.30 21.59
N GLN A 133 -5.55 2.06 22.90
CA GLN A 133 -4.71 0.98 23.47
C GLN A 133 -5.12 -0.40 22.95
N LYS A 134 -6.41 -0.59 22.61
CA LYS A 134 -6.92 -1.86 22.07
C LYS A 134 -6.30 -2.21 20.71
N ALA A 135 -5.92 -1.21 19.90
CA ALA A 135 -5.25 -1.43 18.63
C ALA A 135 -3.84 -2.04 18.78
N TRP A 136 -3.17 -1.84 19.92
CA TRP A 136 -1.78 -2.21 20.15
C TRP A 136 -1.60 -3.55 20.88
N GLY A 137 -2.65 -4.38 20.94
CA GLY A 137 -2.59 -5.73 21.51
C GLY A 137 -2.95 -5.81 23.00
N MET A 138 -3.49 -4.75 23.60
CA MET A 138 -4.11 -4.83 24.94
C MET A 138 -5.54 -5.36 24.83
N SER A 139 -5.66 -6.68 24.67
CA SER A 139 -6.93 -7.39 24.56
C SER A 139 -7.82 -7.28 25.80
N THR A 140 -7.27 -6.85 26.94
CA THR A 140 -7.96 -6.68 28.22
C THR A 140 -8.79 -5.38 28.32
N VAL A 141 -8.72 -4.49 27.32
CA VAL A 141 -9.44 -3.23 27.33
C VAL A 141 -10.73 -3.34 26.52
N ASP A 142 -11.86 -3.09 27.18
CA ASP A 142 -13.16 -2.99 26.53
C ASP A 142 -13.22 -1.77 25.60
N GLY A 143 -13.76 -1.97 24.40
CA GLY A 143 -13.75 -0.96 23.36
C GLY A 143 -14.20 -1.48 22.00
N THR A 144 -14.46 -0.57 21.08
CA THR A 144 -14.91 -0.86 19.72
C THR A 144 -13.86 -0.40 18.71
N CYS A 145 -13.68 -1.18 17.64
CA CYS A 145 -12.79 -0.85 16.53
C CYS A 145 -13.59 -0.74 15.24
N ILE A 146 -13.07 0.01 14.27
CA ILE A 146 -13.66 0.12 12.93
C ILE A 146 -13.68 -1.26 12.27
N ASN A 147 -14.76 -1.52 11.51
CA ASN A 147 -14.87 -2.74 10.71
C ASN A 147 -13.81 -2.73 9.59
N LYS A 148 -12.95 -3.76 9.58
CA LYS A 148 -11.86 -3.89 8.60
C LYS A 148 -12.35 -3.91 7.15
N GLY A 149 -13.49 -4.53 6.86
CA GLY A 149 -14.05 -4.59 5.51
C GLY A 149 -14.42 -3.21 4.98
N ILE A 150 -15.17 -2.43 5.77
CA ILE A 150 -15.54 -1.06 5.42
C ILE A 150 -14.30 -0.17 5.26
N TRP A 151 -13.32 -0.34 6.15
CA TRP A 151 -12.05 0.36 6.08
C TRP A 151 -11.31 0.08 4.77
N PHE A 152 -11.07 -1.18 4.43
CA PHE A 152 -10.36 -1.55 3.21
C PHE A 152 -11.07 -1.04 1.95
N THR A 153 -12.39 -1.16 1.88
CA THR A 153 -13.16 -0.61 0.76
C THR A 153 -13.03 0.92 0.69
N GLY A 154 -13.10 1.60 1.83
CA GLY A 154 -12.97 3.06 1.91
C GLY A 154 -11.60 3.58 1.49
N VAL A 155 -10.54 2.78 1.68
CA VAL A 155 -9.18 3.11 1.23
C VAL A 155 -8.99 2.78 -0.25
N ALA A 156 -9.47 1.61 -0.70
CA ALA A 156 -9.24 1.10 -2.05
C ALA A 156 -9.89 1.94 -3.15
N VAL A 157 -11.15 2.35 -2.95
CA VAL A 157 -11.91 3.11 -3.95
C VAL A 157 -11.23 4.44 -4.34
N PRO A 158 -10.93 5.36 -3.41
CA PRO A 158 -10.22 6.60 -3.74
C PRO A 158 -8.79 6.36 -4.24
N ASN A 159 -8.13 5.28 -3.78
CA ASN A 159 -6.81 4.93 -4.29
C ASN A 159 -6.85 4.61 -5.80
N ILE A 160 -7.77 3.74 -6.22
CA ILE A 160 -7.95 3.38 -7.64
C ILE A 160 -8.43 4.60 -8.45
N ALA A 161 -9.37 5.39 -7.91
CA ALA A 161 -9.87 6.57 -8.59
C ALA A 161 -8.74 7.59 -8.88
N THR A 162 -7.83 7.78 -7.92
CA THR A 162 -6.66 8.64 -8.13
C THR A 162 -5.69 8.05 -9.15
N ASP A 163 -5.48 6.72 -9.19
CA ASP A 163 -4.64 6.09 -10.21
C ASP A 163 -5.17 6.35 -11.63
N VAL A 164 -6.46 6.12 -11.85
CA VAL A 164 -7.12 6.36 -13.14
C VAL A 164 -7.01 7.84 -13.54
N ALA A 165 -7.21 8.77 -12.61
CA ALA A 165 -7.12 10.20 -12.88
C ALA A 165 -5.69 10.62 -13.28
N ILE A 166 -4.67 10.06 -12.61
CA ILE A 166 -3.26 10.32 -12.91
C ILE A 166 -2.91 9.80 -14.31
N LEU A 167 -3.34 8.59 -14.65
CA LEU A 167 -3.09 7.98 -15.96
C LEU A 167 -3.83 8.69 -17.10
N ALA A 168 -5.04 9.21 -16.84
CA ALA A 168 -5.84 9.92 -17.84
C ALA A 168 -5.30 11.33 -18.18
N LEU A 169 -4.67 12.00 -17.21
CA LEU A 169 -4.15 13.36 -17.34
C LEU A 169 -3.29 13.60 -18.61
N PRO A 170 -2.26 12.78 -18.91
CA PRO A 170 -1.43 12.92 -20.10
C PRO A 170 -2.06 12.34 -21.37
N VAL A 171 -2.94 11.34 -21.27
CA VAL A 171 -3.64 10.77 -22.41
C VAL A 171 -4.51 11.82 -23.09
N HIS A 172 -5.25 12.62 -22.32
CA HIS A 172 -6.05 13.72 -22.85
C HIS A 172 -5.18 14.69 -23.68
N GLN A 173 -3.98 15.00 -23.19
CA GLN A 173 -3.10 15.97 -23.85
C GLN A 173 -2.38 15.41 -25.08
N VAL A 174 -2.04 14.12 -25.07
CA VAL A 174 -1.45 13.42 -26.22
C VAL A 174 -2.47 13.27 -27.35
N LEU A 175 -3.76 13.15 -27.05
CA LEU A 175 -4.83 13.12 -28.06
C LEU A 175 -5.02 14.48 -28.74
N GLN A 176 -4.86 15.57 -28.00
CA GLN A 176 -5.00 16.96 -28.49
C GLN A 176 -3.79 17.43 -29.31
N LEU A 177 -2.61 16.80 -29.16
CA LEU A 177 -1.38 17.23 -29.82
C LEU A 177 -1.13 16.43 -31.11
N HIS A 178 -0.98 17.12 -32.24
CA HIS A 178 -0.61 16.57 -33.56
C HIS A 178 0.84 16.03 -33.57
N LEU A 179 1.12 14.97 -32.81
CA LEU A 179 2.39 14.25 -32.82
C LEU A 179 2.33 13.03 -33.74
N SER A 180 3.46 12.72 -34.38
CA SER A 180 3.59 11.51 -35.22
C SER A 180 3.31 10.24 -34.41
N MET A 181 2.66 9.25 -35.03
CA MET A 181 2.20 7.99 -34.40
C MET A 181 3.29 7.28 -33.58
N VAL A 182 4.56 7.38 -34.00
CA VAL A 182 5.71 6.78 -33.32
C VAL A 182 5.94 7.36 -31.92
N ARG A 183 5.74 8.66 -31.71
CA ARG A 183 5.84 9.28 -30.37
C ARG A 183 4.62 8.96 -29.49
N LYS A 184 3.44 8.82 -30.09
CA LYS A 184 2.22 8.36 -29.40
C LYS A 184 2.42 6.94 -28.84
N LEU A 185 2.98 6.04 -29.65
CA LEU A 185 3.23 4.66 -29.25
C LEU A 185 4.30 4.54 -28.16
N ALA A 186 5.38 5.33 -28.25
CA ALA A 186 6.44 5.34 -27.23
C ALA A 186 5.95 5.87 -25.86
N ILE A 187 5.04 6.84 -25.85
CA ILE A 187 4.43 7.33 -24.60
C ILE A 187 3.45 6.29 -24.07
N ALA A 188 2.60 5.70 -24.91
CA ALA A 188 1.66 4.66 -24.50
C ALA A 188 2.37 3.42 -23.91
N SER A 189 3.51 3.01 -24.45
CA SER A 189 4.29 1.87 -23.92
C SER A 189 4.89 2.17 -22.54
N ILE A 190 5.40 3.37 -22.31
CA ILE A 190 5.92 3.79 -20.99
C ILE A 190 4.79 3.82 -19.94
N PHE A 191 3.58 4.24 -20.32
CA PHE A 191 2.41 4.22 -19.44
C PHE A 191 1.94 2.81 -19.09
N LEU A 192 1.99 1.89 -20.05
CA LEU A 192 1.67 0.47 -19.82
C LEU A 192 2.71 -0.22 -18.92
N LEU A 193 3.99 0.13 -19.07
CA LEU A 193 5.07 -0.42 -18.25
C LEU A 193 5.14 0.16 -16.84
N GLY A 194 4.70 1.40 -16.63
CA GLY A 194 4.69 2.05 -15.31
C GLY A 194 3.40 1.86 -14.50
N GLY A 195 2.33 1.34 -15.13
CA GLY A 195 1.01 1.16 -14.51
C GLY A 195 0.66 -0.28 -14.12
N LEU A 196 1.57 -1.23 -14.33
CA LEU A 196 1.43 -2.65 -13.94
C LEU A 196 2.35 -2.99 -12.76
#